data_AF-A0A3M7DLB4-F1
#
_entry.id   AF-A0A3M7DLB4-F1
#
_cell.length_a   1.000
_cell.length_b   1.000
_cell.length_c   1.000
_cell.angle_alpha   90.00
_cell.angle_beta   90.00
_cell.angle_gamma   90.00
#
_symmetry.space_group_name_H-M   'P 1'
#
loop_
_entity.id
_entity.type
_entity.pdbx_description
1 polymer ?
#
loop_
_entity_poly.entity_id
_entity_poly.type
_entity_poly.pdbx_seq_one_letter_code
_entity_poly.pdbx_strand_id
1 'polypeptide(L)'
;MTYSATGNTYTGAWKHDQHHGQGSLIEVSTGYVYEGGWRDGKKHGPFVLKGSHSEEERSLCTICYEEPLNTVFDSCGHCVTCFDCAQRVEECPLCRRLVRARVRVWGIKMTAE
;
A
#
# COMPACT_ATOMS: atom_id res chain seq x y z
N MET A 1 -23.74 3.26 -12.86
CA MET A 1 -22.50 4.02 -12.67
C MET A 1 -22.87 5.47 -12.51
N THR A 2 -22.49 6.07 -11.40
CA THR A 2 -22.92 7.44 -11.04
C THR A 2 -21.65 8.26 -10.91
N TYR A 3 -21.52 9.28 -11.76
CA TYR A 3 -20.42 10.24 -11.71
C TYR A 3 -20.81 11.34 -10.74
N SER A 4 -20.12 11.46 -9.61
CA SER A 4 -20.24 12.64 -8.75
C SER A 4 -19.62 13.85 -9.46
N ALA A 5 -19.91 15.06 -8.97
CA ALA A 5 -19.23 16.28 -9.44
C ALA A 5 -17.69 16.22 -9.27
N THR A 6 -17.19 15.31 -8.42
CA THR A 6 -15.77 15.03 -8.22
C THR A 6 -15.20 14.02 -9.22
N GLY A 7 -15.99 13.44 -10.12
CA GLY A 7 -15.58 12.40 -11.07
C GLY A 7 -15.50 10.99 -10.50
N ASN A 8 -15.72 10.81 -9.20
CA ASN A 8 -15.72 9.50 -8.56
C ASN A 8 -16.88 8.64 -9.09
N THR A 9 -16.63 7.34 -9.21
CA THR A 9 -17.62 6.39 -9.73
C THR A 9 -18.05 5.44 -8.63
N TYR A 10 -19.34 5.48 -8.28
CA TYR A 10 -19.94 4.49 -7.38
C TYR A 10 -20.79 3.45 -8.13
N THR A 11 -20.64 2.19 -7.74
CA THR A 11 -21.43 1.04 -8.18
C THR A 11 -21.86 0.23 -6.98
N GLY A 12 -23.16 0.18 -6.69
CA GLY A 12 -23.69 -0.56 -5.54
C GLY A 12 -25.15 -0.26 -5.31
N ALA A 13 -25.67 -0.71 -4.17
CA ALA A 13 -27.05 -0.42 -3.79
C ALA A 13 -27.22 1.05 -3.34
N TRP A 14 -28.45 1.53 -3.52
CA TRP A 14 -28.88 2.88 -3.18
C TRP A 14 -30.16 2.82 -2.36
N LYS A 15 -30.32 3.74 -1.42
CA LYS A 15 -31.53 3.92 -0.62
C LYS A 15 -31.69 5.41 -0.30
N HIS A 16 -32.85 5.99 -0.59
CA HIS A 16 -33.13 7.42 -0.40
C HIS A 16 -32.05 8.32 -1.03
N ASP A 17 -31.69 8.03 -2.29
CA ASP A 17 -30.65 8.76 -3.05
C ASP A 17 -29.26 8.75 -2.39
N GLN A 18 -29.00 7.79 -1.50
CA GLN A 18 -27.72 7.61 -0.83
C GLN A 18 -27.18 6.19 -1.04
N HIS A 19 -25.85 6.06 -1.05
CA HIS A 19 -25.20 4.75 -1.09
C HIS A 19 -25.64 3.89 0.12
N HIS A 20 -25.99 2.64 -0.13
CA HIS A 20 -26.47 1.71 0.89
C HIS A 20 -26.12 0.26 0.52
N GLY A 21 -26.09 -0.65 1.50
CA GLY A 21 -25.82 -2.06 1.24
C GLY A 21 -24.35 -2.29 0.85
N GLN A 22 -24.06 -3.17 -0.10
CA GLN A 22 -22.70 -3.40 -0.59
C GLN A 22 -22.44 -2.58 -1.86
N GLY A 23 -21.22 -2.06 -2.01
CA GLY A 23 -20.86 -1.26 -3.16
C GLY A 23 -19.37 -0.96 -3.28
N SER A 24 -18.98 -0.57 -4.49
CA SER A 24 -17.64 -0.19 -4.90
C SER A 24 -17.60 1.31 -5.24
N LEU A 25 -16.66 2.06 -4.66
CA LEU A 25 -16.37 3.45 -5.00
C LEU A 25 -14.95 3.56 -5.56
N ILE A 26 -14.84 4.00 -6.80
CA ILE A 26 -13.58 4.33 -7.46
C ILE A 26 -13.35 5.83 -7.31
N GLU A 27 -12.26 6.19 -6.64
CA GLU A 27 -11.83 7.58 -6.45
C GLU A 27 -10.82 7.96 -7.53
N VAL A 28 -11.17 8.95 -8.35
CA VAL A 28 -10.34 9.33 -9.51
C VAL A 28 -9.09 10.09 -9.08
N SER A 29 -9.15 10.86 -7.99
CA SER A 29 -8.01 11.64 -7.49
C SER A 29 -6.87 10.78 -6.96
N THR A 30 -7.17 9.59 -6.44
CA THR A 30 -6.19 8.72 -5.76
C THR A 30 -5.99 7.38 -6.45
N GLY A 31 -6.89 6.98 -7.35
CA GLY A 31 -6.91 5.64 -7.93
C GLY A 31 -7.35 4.54 -6.94
N TYR A 32 -7.74 4.90 -5.70
CA TYR A 32 -8.25 3.93 -4.74
C TYR A 32 -9.67 3.48 -5.11
N VAL A 33 -9.90 2.20 -4.92
CA VAL A 33 -11.18 1.51 -5.04
C VAL A 33 -11.55 0.99 -3.66
N TYR A 34 -12.61 1.54 -3.10
CA TYR A 34 -13.21 1.02 -1.88
C TYR A 34 -14.28 0.00 -2.25
N GLU A 35 -14.20 -1.23 -1.75
CA GLU A 35 -15.24 -2.25 -1.89
C GLU A 35 -15.73 -2.66 -0.50
N GLY A 36 -16.98 -2.38 -0.17
CA GLY A 36 -17.50 -2.72 1.14
C GLY A 36 -18.92 -2.25 1.38
N GLY A 37 -19.30 -2.24 2.65
CA GLY A 37 -20.64 -1.82 3.04
C GLY A 37 -20.84 -0.30 3.02
N TRP A 38 -22.10 0.08 2.93
CA TRP A 38 -22.59 1.44 2.87
C TRP A 38 -23.85 1.59 3.70
N ARG A 39 -23.93 2.68 4.44
CA ARG A 39 -25.12 3.05 5.21
C ARG A 39 -25.25 4.57 5.25
N ASP A 40 -26.43 5.06 4.90
CA ASP A 40 -26.78 6.48 4.86
C ASP A 40 -25.71 7.33 4.13
N GLY A 41 -25.29 6.85 2.96
CA GLY A 41 -24.33 7.53 2.08
C GLY A 41 -22.87 7.42 2.52
N LYS A 42 -22.58 6.73 3.63
CA LYS A 42 -21.24 6.61 4.20
C LYS A 42 -20.72 5.18 4.09
N LYS A 43 -19.41 5.05 3.89
CA LYS A 43 -18.65 3.80 4.01
C LYS A 43 -18.93 3.16 5.38
N HIS A 44 -19.28 1.88 5.42
CA HIS A 44 -19.70 1.19 6.65
C HIS A 44 -19.41 -0.31 6.62
N GLY A 45 -19.10 -0.90 7.78
CA GLY A 45 -18.83 -2.34 7.89
C GLY A 45 -17.50 -2.76 7.27
N PRO A 46 -17.25 -4.07 7.16
CA PRO A 46 -16.03 -4.60 6.55
C PRO A 46 -15.88 -4.12 5.10
N PHE A 47 -14.64 -3.84 4.73
CA PHE A 47 -14.30 -3.38 3.39
C PHE A 47 -12.89 -3.80 2.99
N VAL A 48 -12.64 -3.74 1.69
CA VAL A 48 -11.33 -3.88 1.06
C VAL A 48 -11.02 -2.57 0.34
N LEU A 49 -9.83 -2.03 0.56
CA LEU A 49 -9.30 -0.91 -0.23
C LEU A 49 -8.31 -1.48 -1.24
N LYS A 50 -8.61 -1.35 -2.52
CA LYS A 50 -7.73 -1.75 -3.63
C LYS A 50 -7.23 -0.48 -4.31
N GLY A 51 -5.94 -0.21 -4.32
CA GLY A 51 -5.42 0.98 -5.00
C GLY A 51 -3.97 1.25 -4.69
N SER A 52 -3.40 2.13 -5.51
CA SER A 52 -2.07 1.97 -6.09
C SER A 52 -0.96 2.57 -5.23
N HIS A 53 -0.29 1.73 -4.47
CA HIS A 53 1.16 1.77 -4.63
C HIS A 53 1.50 1.06 -5.93
N SER A 54 2.23 1.72 -6.83
CA SER A 54 2.74 1.01 -8.00
C SER A 54 3.65 -0.13 -7.53
N GLU A 55 3.81 -1.18 -8.34
CA GLU A 55 4.78 -2.24 -8.01
C GLU A 55 6.19 -1.67 -7.79
N GLU A 56 6.48 -0.53 -8.42
CA GLU A 56 7.73 0.21 -8.23
C GLU A 56 7.83 0.80 -6.81
N GLU A 57 6.77 1.41 -6.28
CA GLU A 57 6.75 1.98 -4.93
C GLU A 57 6.90 0.91 -3.84
N ARG A 58 6.34 -0.29 -4.06
CA ARG A 58 6.56 -1.44 -3.16
C ARG A 58 8.01 -1.93 -3.15
N SER A 59 8.79 -1.55 -4.16
CA SER A 59 10.19 -1.92 -4.32
C SER A 59 11.14 -0.81 -3.85
N LEU A 60 10.64 0.25 -3.21
CA LEU A 60 11.43 1.36 -2.67
C LEU A 60 11.82 1.17 -1.20
N CYS A 61 12.92 1.81 -0.81
CA CYS A 61 13.39 1.90 0.56
C CYS A 61 12.31 2.46 1.49
N THR A 62 11.99 1.72 2.55
CA THR A 62 10.97 2.13 3.54
C THR A 62 11.39 3.31 4.42
N ILE A 63 12.63 3.79 4.27
CA ILE A 63 13.17 4.93 5.04
C ILE A 63 13.16 6.20 4.18
N CYS A 64 13.76 6.17 2.98
CA CYS A 64 13.84 7.36 2.12
C CYS A 64 12.74 7.45 1.07
N TYR A 65 12.09 6.34 0.70
CA TYR A 65 11.10 6.31 -0.39
C TYR A 65 11.60 6.84 -1.74
N GLU A 66 12.92 6.86 -1.95
CA GLU A 66 13.57 7.40 -3.16
C GLU A 66 14.30 6.29 -3.93
N GLU A 67 15.13 5.50 -3.23
CA GLU A 67 15.99 4.49 -3.84
C GLU A 67 15.39 3.08 -3.71
N PRO A 68 15.63 2.17 -4.67
CA PRO A 68 15.12 0.81 -4.61
C PRO A 68 15.73 0.00 -3.46
N LEU A 69 14.96 -0.98 -2.99
CA LEU A 69 15.40 -2.01 -2.07
C LEU A 69 16.55 -2.80 -2.66
N ASN A 70 17.70 -2.74 -2.00
CA ASN A 70 18.92 -3.42 -2.47
C ASN A 70 19.79 -3.92 -1.31
N THR A 71 19.23 -4.05 -0.10
CA THR A 71 19.96 -4.52 1.07
C THR A 71 19.16 -5.54 1.88
N VAL A 72 19.79 -6.68 2.14
CA VAL A 72 19.29 -7.71 3.05
C VAL A 72 20.10 -7.64 4.35
N PHE A 73 19.41 -7.64 5.49
CA PHE A 73 20.06 -7.80 6.79
C PHE A 73 20.30 -9.29 7.07
N ASP A 74 21.56 -9.71 7.20
CA ASP A 74 21.94 -11.13 7.39
C ASP A 74 21.26 -11.77 8.61
N SER A 75 21.06 -10.97 9.66
CA SER A 75 20.55 -11.46 10.94
C SER A 75 19.08 -11.87 10.86
N CYS A 76 18.30 -11.34 9.92
CA CYS A 76 16.86 -11.60 9.80
C CYS A 76 16.33 -11.87 8.40
N GLY A 77 17.12 -11.67 7.35
CA GLY A 77 16.70 -11.87 5.97
C GLY A 77 15.77 -10.80 5.40
N HIS A 78 15.35 -9.81 6.20
CA HIS A 78 14.46 -8.75 5.72
C HIS A 78 15.18 -7.81 4.75
N CYS A 79 14.50 -7.50 3.64
CA CYS A 79 14.94 -6.54 2.62
C CYS A 79 13.98 -5.35 2.63
N VAL A 80 14.33 -4.29 3.35
CA VAL A 80 13.42 -3.14 3.58
C VAL A 80 14.06 -1.77 3.42
N THR A 81 15.35 -1.71 3.11
CA THR A 81 16.07 -0.44 2.91
C THR A 81 16.94 -0.49 1.66
N CYS A 82 17.26 0.69 1.11
CA CYS A 82 18.43 0.86 0.25
C CYS A 82 19.72 0.78 1.08
N PHE A 83 20.86 0.62 0.41
CA PHE A 83 22.16 0.44 1.05
C PHE A 83 22.61 1.66 1.85
N ASP A 84 22.30 2.86 1.38
CA ASP A 84 22.67 4.11 2.07
C ASP A 84 21.90 4.29 3.37
N CYS A 85 20.59 4.00 3.35
CA CYS A 85 19.77 4.02 4.57
C CYS A 85 20.15 2.86 5.52
N ALA A 86 20.52 1.70 4.98
CA ALA A 86 20.97 0.56 5.78
C ALA A 86 22.18 0.89 6.66
N GLN A 87 23.11 1.74 6.18
CA GLN A 87 24.30 2.13 6.96
C GLN A 87 23.95 2.87 8.26
N ARG A 88 22.76 3.48 8.35
CA ARG A 88 22.35 4.36 9.45
C ARG A 88 21.48 3.67 10.50
N VAL A 89 21.18 2.38 10.33
CA VAL A 89 20.32 1.63 11.26
C VAL A 89 21.09 0.49 11.93
N GLU A 90 20.94 0.35 13.24
CA GLU A 90 21.53 -0.75 14.03
C GLU A 90 20.57 -1.93 14.22
N GLU A 91 19.27 -1.68 14.07
CA GLU A 91 18.21 -2.67 14.17
C GLU A 91 17.37 -2.70 12.88
N CYS A 92 16.89 -3.88 12.51
CA CYS A 92 15.98 -4.03 11.38
C CYS A 92 14.65 -3.29 11.63
N PRO A 93 14.20 -2.36 10.75
CA PRO A 93 12.94 -1.62 10.94
C PRO A 93 11.68 -2.49 11.03
N LEU A 94 11.69 -3.71 10.45
CA LEU A 94 10.55 -4.62 10.51
C LEU A 94 10.48 -5.43 11.80
N CYS A 95 11.60 -6.03 12.21
CA CYS A 95 11.61 -7.05 13.26
C CYS A 95 12.46 -6.70 14.48
N ARG A 96 13.12 -5.53 14.47
CA ARG A 96 13.97 -5.01 15.55
C ARG A 96 15.15 -5.91 15.94
N ARG A 97 15.53 -6.86 15.09
CA ARG A 97 16.75 -7.64 15.30
C ARG A 97 17.97 -6.79 14.97
N LEU A 98 19.00 -6.88 15.80
CA LEU A 98 20.31 -6.24 15.56
C LEU A 98 20.88 -6.65 14.20
N VAL A 99 21.34 -5.66 13.44
CA VAL A 99 21.95 -5.83 12.12
C VAL A 99 23.44 -6.12 12.27
N ARG A 100 23.85 -7.36 12.01
CA ARG A 100 25.26 -7.78 12.10
C ARG A 100 26.02 -7.46 10.81
N ALA A 101 25.40 -7.66 9.67
CA ALA A 101 25.91 -7.38 8.34
C ALA A 101 24.81 -6.86 7.40
N ARG A 102 25.24 -6.08 6.40
CA ARG A 102 24.39 -5.45 5.38
C ARG A 102 24.81 -5.98 4.03
N VAL A 103 24.05 -6.91 3.49
CA VAL A 103 24.37 -7.56 2.22
C VAL A 103 23.70 -6.79 1.10
N ARG A 104 24.50 -6.14 0.25
CA ARG A 104 23.98 -5.50 -0.97
C ARG A 104 23.62 -6.58 -1.99
N VAL A 105 22.46 -6.41 -2.60
CA VAL A 105 21.87 -7.36 -3.55
C VAL A 105 21.40 -6.61 -4.80
N TRP A 106 21.46 -7.30 -5.94
CA TRP A 106 21.14 -6.72 -7.26
C TRP A 106 20.11 -7.59 -7.98
N GLY A 107 19.27 -6.96 -8.80
CA GLY A 107 18.30 -7.68 -9.64
C GLY A 107 17.12 -8.32 -8.90
N ILE A 108 16.82 -7.89 -7.67
CA ILE A 108 15.69 -8.38 -6.89
C ILE A 108 14.38 -7.90 -7.52
N LYS A 109 13.38 -8.78 -7.62
CA LYS A 109 12.00 -8.43 -7.97
C LYS A 109 11.08 -8.78 -6.80
N MET A 110 10.36 -7.80 -6.28
CA MET A 110 9.43 -7.99 -5.17
C MET A 110 8.04 -8.35 -5.70
N THR A 111 7.75 -9.64 -5.84
CA THR A 111 6.42 -10.12 -6.25
C THR A 111 5.45 -10.05 -5.07
N ALA A 112 4.23 -9.55 -5.30
CA ALA A 112 3.12 -9.81 -4.39
C ALA A 112 2.58 -11.21 -4.72
N GLU A 113 2.39 -12.06 -3.71
CA GLU A 113 1.63 -13.32 -3.82
C GLU A 113 0.11 -13.04 -3.79
#